data_AF-A0A2T2RK16-F1
#
_entry.id   AF-A0A2T2RK16-F1
#
_cell.length_a   1.000
_cell.length_b   1.000
_cell.length_c   1.000
_cell.angle_alpha   90.00
_cell.angle_beta   90.00
_cell.angle_gamma   90.00
#
_symmetry.space_group_name_H-M   'P 1'
#
loop_
_entity.id
_entity.type
_entity.pdbx_description
1 polymer ?
#
loop_
_entity_poly.entity_id
_entity_poly.type
_entity_poly.pdbx_seq_one_letter_code
_entity_poly.pdbx_strand_id
1 'polypeptide(L)'
;MPSRGCESTPSRSPAERRPFRLWMSPIDREDAAMPVNVTVQETPNPEARRFVVDQPVQDESRGRFFTSADQAAEEPLAQRLLTADGVTAVLLLPTSVTVTKDAGASWDDVESTARDIVTEHFG
;
A
#
# COMPACT_ATOMS: atom_id res chain seq x y z
N MET A 1 -82.60 -19.61 10.76
CA MET A 1 -82.45 -18.75 9.57
C MET A 1 -83.18 -17.44 9.86
N PRO A 2 -82.70 -16.22 9.53
CA PRO A 2 -81.44 -15.78 8.92
C PRO A 2 -80.47 -15.08 9.90
N SER A 3 -79.26 -14.84 9.41
CA SER A 3 -78.08 -14.32 10.11
C SER A 3 -78.16 -12.80 10.37
N ARG A 4 -77.63 -12.39 11.53
CA ARG A 4 -77.50 -10.99 11.97
C ARG A 4 -76.35 -10.30 11.20
N GLY A 5 -76.61 -9.08 10.75
CA GLY A 5 -75.58 -8.14 10.32
C GLY A 5 -74.87 -7.52 11.52
N CYS A 6 -73.56 -7.32 11.36
CA CYS A 6 -72.76 -6.38 12.15
C CYS A 6 -71.91 -5.58 11.16
N GLU A 7 -72.12 -4.27 11.14
CA GLU A 7 -71.17 -3.29 10.61
C GLU A 7 -69.90 -3.26 11.46
N SER A 8 -68.74 -3.02 10.83
CA SER A 8 -67.61 -2.23 11.38
C SER A 8 -66.46 -2.17 10.36
N THR A 9 -66.27 -0.99 9.77
CA THR A 9 -65.04 -0.17 9.60
C THR A 9 -63.66 -0.83 9.32
N PRO A 10 -62.68 -0.08 8.78
CA PRO A 10 -61.96 -0.39 7.56
C PRO A 10 -60.63 -1.12 7.78
N SER A 11 -60.16 -1.72 6.70
CA SER A 11 -58.84 -2.34 6.55
C SER A 11 -57.72 -1.44 7.10
N ARG A 12 -57.11 -1.92 8.18
CA ARG A 12 -55.93 -1.33 8.83
C ARG A 12 -54.72 -1.67 7.96
N SER A 13 -54.33 -0.76 7.06
CA SER A 13 -53.04 -0.82 6.38
C SER A 13 -51.92 -0.81 7.43
N PRO A 14 -50.98 -1.77 7.39
CA PRO A 14 -49.86 -1.76 8.32
C PRO A 14 -48.99 -0.55 8.02
N ALA A 15 -48.75 0.21 9.08
CA ALA A 15 -47.82 1.32 9.15
C ALA A 15 -46.62 1.10 8.25
N GLU A 16 -46.51 1.98 7.26
CA GLU A 16 -45.39 2.11 6.36
C GLU A 16 -44.09 2.02 7.13
N ARG A 17 -43.28 1.08 6.65
CA ARG A 17 -41.94 0.77 7.14
C ARG A 17 -41.18 2.08 7.20
N ARG A 18 -40.94 2.54 8.43
CA ARG A 18 -39.96 3.57 8.73
C ARG A 18 -38.71 3.23 7.92
N PRO A 19 -38.26 4.05 6.94
CA PRO A 19 -36.94 3.84 6.40
C PRO A 19 -35.99 3.98 7.58
N PHE A 20 -35.19 2.95 7.76
CA PHE A 20 -34.17 2.89 8.78
C PHE A 20 -33.38 4.20 8.73
N ARG A 21 -33.24 4.80 9.90
CA ARG A 21 -32.45 6.00 10.16
C ARG A 21 -31.19 6.06 9.29
N LEU A 22 -31.02 7.23 8.68
CA LEU A 22 -29.75 7.92 8.50
C LEU A 22 -28.90 7.82 9.79
N TRP A 23 -28.06 6.79 9.88
CA TRP A 23 -26.86 6.73 10.72
C TRP A 23 -26.00 5.54 10.24
N MET A 24 -24.68 5.69 10.32
CA MET A 24 -23.63 4.93 9.63
C MET A 24 -23.38 5.46 8.21
N SER A 25 -22.26 6.19 8.12
CA SER A 25 -21.72 6.84 6.93
C SER A 25 -21.80 5.95 5.69
N PRO A 26 -21.88 6.52 4.46
CA PRO A 26 -21.28 5.78 3.37
C PRO A 26 -19.86 5.47 3.86
N ILE A 27 -19.52 4.19 4.00
CA ILE A 27 -18.11 3.81 4.00
C ILE A 27 -17.67 4.36 2.66
N ASP A 28 -17.03 5.52 2.71
CA ASP A 28 -16.56 6.24 1.55
C ASP A 28 -15.72 5.22 0.80
N ARG A 29 -16.25 4.77 -0.34
CA ARG A 29 -15.53 4.10 -1.42
C ARG A 29 -14.09 3.75 -1.03
N GLU A 30 -13.89 2.70 -0.23
CA GLU A 30 -12.56 2.16 0.10
C GLU A 30 -12.07 1.31 -1.09
N ASP A 31 -12.19 1.90 -2.28
CA ASP A 31 -11.44 1.63 -3.49
C ASP A 31 -10.42 2.77 -3.67
N ALA A 32 -9.96 3.34 -2.56
CA ALA A 32 -8.71 4.07 -2.50
C ALA A 32 -7.62 3.02 -2.28
N ALA A 33 -6.65 2.94 -3.19
CA ALA A 33 -5.50 2.06 -3.11
C ALA A 33 -4.97 2.01 -1.67
N MET A 34 -4.98 0.82 -1.06
CA MET A 34 -4.35 0.64 0.25
C MET A 34 -2.89 1.11 0.13
N PRO A 35 -2.44 2.07 0.96
CA PRO A 35 -1.08 2.57 0.86
C PRO A 35 -0.10 1.42 1.09
N VAL A 36 0.89 1.29 0.19
CA VAL A 36 1.96 0.29 0.36
C VAL A 36 2.66 0.52 1.70
N ASN A 37 2.82 -0.55 2.47
CA ASN A 37 3.45 -0.54 3.77
C ASN A 37 4.93 -0.89 3.65
N VAL A 38 5.77 0.14 3.70
CA VAL A 38 7.24 0.00 3.71
C VAL A 38 7.75 -0.10 5.14
N THR A 39 8.44 -1.20 5.46
CA THR A 39 9.13 -1.42 6.74
C THR A 39 10.64 -1.47 6.54
N VAL A 40 11.40 -0.73 7.34
CA VAL A 40 12.86 -0.73 7.27
C VAL A 40 13.44 -1.71 8.28
N GLN A 41 14.39 -2.53 7.83
CA GLN A 41 15.14 -3.47 8.65
C GLN A 41 16.64 -3.16 8.55
N GLU A 42 17.30 -3.20 9.71
CA GLU A 42 18.75 -3.15 9.77
C GLU A 42 19.36 -4.42 9.19
N THR A 43 20.56 -4.27 8.65
CA THR A 43 21.35 -5.40 8.14
C THR A 43 22.67 -5.47 8.91
N PRO A 44 23.39 -6.61 8.92
CA PRO A 44 24.72 -6.67 9.52
C PRO A 44 25.74 -5.73 8.84
N ASN A 45 25.44 -5.23 7.63
CA ASN A 45 26.20 -4.15 7.01
C ASN A 45 25.64 -2.79 7.46
N PRO A 46 26.41 -1.95 8.20
CA PRO A 46 25.95 -0.63 8.62
C PRO A 46 25.63 0.31 7.44
N GLU A 47 26.25 0.06 6.29
CA GLU A 47 26.01 0.81 5.05
C GLU A 47 24.81 0.31 4.27
N ALA A 48 24.11 -0.73 4.73
CA ALA A 48 22.91 -1.22 4.06
C ALA A 48 21.68 -1.30 4.97
N ARG A 49 20.53 -0.95 4.39
CA ARG A 49 19.20 -1.09 4.98
C ARG A 49 18.29 -1.83 4.01
N ARG A 50 17.41 -2.66 4.57
CA ARG A 50 16.45 -3.46 3.80
C ARG A 50 15.05 -2.90 3.98
N PHE A 51 14.46 -2.45 2.90
CA PHE A 51 13.09 -1.96 2.79
C PHE A 51 12.21 -3.14 2.39
N VAL A 52 11.39 -3.62 3.31
CA VAL A 52 10.41 -4.69 3.08
C VAL A 52 9.08 -4.08 2.72
N VAL A 53 8.50 -4.55 1.64
CA VAL A 53 7.20 -4.12 1.12
C VAL A 53 6.21 -5.29 1.22
N ASP A 54 4.93 -5.00 1.39
CA ASP A 54 3.85 -6.00 1.39
C ASP A 54 3.43 -6.44 -0.03
N GLN A 55 4.03 -5.85 -1.06
CA GLN A 55 3.78 -6.14 -2.47
C GLN A 55 4.97 -6.85 -3.14
N PRO A 56 4.75 -7.63 -4.21
CA PRO A 56 5.84 -8.23 -4.97
C PRO A 56 6.65 -7.15 -5.71
N VAL A 57 7.95 -7.09 -5.45
CA VAL A 57 8.90 -6.17 -6.09
C VAL A 57 9.31 -6.66 -7.47
N GLN A 58 9.41 -7.98 -7.64
CA GLN A 58 9.73 -8.64 -8.91
C GLN A 58 9.20 -10.07 -8.90
N ASP A 59 8.92 -10.61 -10.09
CA ASP A 59 8.44 -11.98 -10.28
C ASP A 59 9.57 -13.03 -10.13
N GLU A 60 10.83 -12.61 -10.31
CA GLU A 60 11.97 -13.51 -10.29
C GLU A 60 12.44 -13.85 -8.87
N SER A 61 12.60 -15.15 -8.60
CA SER A 61 13.17 -15.63 -7.33
C SER A 61 14.66 -15.28 -7.16
N ARG A 62 15.35 -14.91 -8.25
CA ARG A 62 16.77 -14.55 -8.21
C ARG A 62 16.91 -13.07 -7.88
N GLY A 63 17.63 -12.77 -6.80
CA GLY A 63 17.96 -11.38 -6.47
C GLY A 63 18.80 -10.72 -7.55
N ARG A 64 18.46 -9.48 -7.89
CA ARG A 64 19.16 -8.68 -8.91
C ARG A 64 19.87 -7.51 -8.24
N PHE A 65 21.17 -7.39 -8.48
CA PHE A 65 22.04 -6.42 -7.83
C PHE A 65 22.56 -5.41 -8.83
N PHE A 66 22.53 -4.13 -8.46
CA PHE A 66 22.87 -3.01 -9.32
C PHE A 66 23.78 -2.03 -8.57
N THR A 67 24.83 -1.56 -9.25
CA THR A 67 25.78 -0.57 -8.69
C THR A 67 25.81 0.74 -9.47
N SER A 68 25.01 0.87 -10.53
CA SER A 68 24.97 2.06 -11.38
C SER A 68 23.63 2.17 -12.10
N ALA A 69 23.13 3.39 -12.30
CA ALA A 69 21.85 3.64 -12.96
C ALA A 69 21.79 3.10 -14.41
N ASP A 70 22.93 3.07 -15.11
CA ASP A 70 23.04 2.48 -16.46
C ASP A 70 22.78 0.96 -16.45
N GLN A 71 23.35 0.24 -15.46
CA GLN A 71 23.10 -1.19 -15.27
C GLN A 71 21.64 -1.49 -14.92
N ALA A 72 20.96 -0.52 -14.32
CA ALA A 72 19.56 -0.60 -13.91
C ALA A 72 18.59 0.00 -14.94
N ALA A 73 19.01 0.25 -16.18
CA ALA A 73 18.17 0.92 -17.19
C ALA A 73 16.83 0.22 -17.46
N GLU A 74 16.77 -1.10 -17.34
CA GLU A 74 15.54 -1.89 -17.51
C GLU A 74 14.73 -2.03 -16.20
N GLU A 75 15.26 -1.51 -15.09
CA GLU A 75 14.71 -1.63 -13.75
C GLU A 75 14.41 -0.25 -13.15
N PRO A 76 13.22 0.32 -13.40
CA PRO A 76 12.91 1.72 -13.06
C PRO A 76 13.05 2.02 -11.56
N LEU A 77 12.70 1.07 -10.69
CA LEU A 77 12.88 1.22 -9.25
C LEU A 77 14.37 1.33 -8.87
N ALA A 78 15.20 0.40 -9.36
CA ALA A 78 16.64 0.42 -9.08
C ALA A 78 17.33 1.64 -9.69
N GLN A 79 16.93 2.05 -10.90
CA GLN A 79 17.47 3.23 -11.56
C GLN A 79 17.19 4.52 -10.76
N ARG A 80 15.96 4.70 -10.27
CA ARG A 80 15.58 5.85 -9.44
C ARG A 80 16.38 5.88 -8.14
N LEU A 81 16.48 4.74 -7.46
CA LEU A 81 17.24 4.61 -6.22
C LEU A 81 18.73 4.92 -6.42
N LEU A 82 19.33 4.44 -7.51
CA LEU A 82 20.75 4.70 -7.84
C LEU A 82 21.02 6.13 -8.32
N THR A 83 19.98 6.91 -8.59
CA THR A 83 20.09 8.34 -8.91
C THR A 83 19.93 9.20 -7.64
N ALA A 84 19.47 8.61 -6.53
CA ALA A 84 19.35 9.31 -5.25
C ALA A 84 20.74 9.59 -4.66
N ASP A 85 20.89 10.78 -4.09
CA ASP A 85 22.15 11.19 -3.46
C ASP A 85 22.52 10.24 -2.32
N GLY A 86 23.80 9.85 -2.28
CA GLY A 86 24.31 8.94 -1.26
C GLY A 86 23.93 7.48 -1.42
N VAL A 87 23.28 7.04 -2.51
CA VAL A 87 23.05 5.61 -2.80
C VAL A 87 24.11 5.04 -3.74
N THR A 88 24.73 3.92 -3.35
CA THR A 88 25.83 3.28 -4.10
C THR A 88 25.45 1.94 -4.72
N ALA A 89 24.51 1.22 -4.12
CA ALA A 89 24.06 -0.06 -4.66
C ALA A 89 22.62 -0.40 -4.24
N VAL A 90 21.95 -1.18 -5.08
CA VAL A 90 20.58 -1.66 -4.86
C VAL A 90 20.52 -3.16 -5.12
N LEU A 91 19.93 -3.91 -4.19
CA LEU A 91 19.58 -5.32 -4.37
C LEU A 91 18.06 -5.45 -4.32
N LEU A 92 17.47 -5.86 -5.44
CA LEU A 92 16.07 -6.23 -5.51
C LEU A 92 15.93 -7.70 -5.14
N LEU A 93 15.05 -8.00 -4.17
CA LEU A 93 14.55 -9.34 -3.84
C LEU A 93 13.02 -9.37 -4.03
N PRO A 94 12.36 -10.54 -4.01
CA PRO A 94 10.92 -10.65 -4.32
C PRO A 94 9.99 -9.75 -3.50
N THR A 95 10.30 -9.51 -2.22
CA THR A 95 9.46 -8.73 -1.29
C THR A 95 10.25 -7.63 -0.57
N SER A 96 11.46 -7.33 -1.05
CA SER A 96 12.29 -6.34 -0.39
C SER A 96 13.33 -5.73 -1.30
N VAL A 97 13.67 -4.49 -1.01
CA VAL A 97 14.70 -3.71 -1.67
C VAL A 97 15.78 -3.42 -0.64
N THR A 98 17.02 -3.86 -0.87
CA THR A 98 18.15 -3.44 -0.02
C THR A 98 18.87 -2.30 -0.70
N VAL A 99 19.04 -1.19 0.01
CA VAL A 99 19.79 -0.02 -0.44
C VAL A 99 21.10 0.01 0.33
N THR A 100 22.20 0.20 -0.39
CA THR A 100 23.52 0.49 0.19
C THR A 100 23.82 1.96 -0.03
N LYS A 101 24.20 2.67 1.04
CA LYS A 101 24.58 4.07 0.98
C LYS A 101 26.09 4.26 0.81
N ASP A 102 26.50 5.47 0.50
CA ASP A 102 27.89 5.90 0.61
C ASP A 102 28.32 6.02 2.08
N ALA A 103 29.59 5.75 2.36
CA ALA A 103 30.14 5.80 3.72
C ALA A 103 29.99 7.19 4.38
N GLY A 104 30.00 8.27 3.59
CA GLY A 104 29.82 9.64 4.06
C GLY A 104 28.36 10.09 4.18
N ALA A 105 27.41 9.33 3.63
CA ALA A 105 25.99 9.70 3.64
C ALA A 105 25.31 9.38 4.99
N SER A 106 24.33 10.21 5.36
CA SER A 106 23.49 9.99 6.55
C SER A 106 22.32 9.07 6.21
N TRP A 107 21.97 8.18 7.14
CA TRP A 107 20.77 7.34 6.99
C TRP A 107 19.47 8.13 7.10
N ASP A 108 19.45 9.29 7.80
CA ASP A 108 18.24 10.10 7.94
C ASP A 108 17.68 10.55 6.58
N ASP A 109 18.57 11.08 5.74
CA ASP A 109 18.25 11.55 4.38
C ASP A 109 18.03 10.39 3.38
N VAL A 110 18.94 9.40 3.40
CA VAL A 110 18.88 8.26 2.46
C VAL A 110 17.65 7.39 2.72
N GLU A 111 17.32 7.12 3.98
CA GLU A 111 16.16 6.31 4.33
C GLU A 111 14.85 6.99 3.94
N SER A 112 14.72 8.29 4.24
CA SER A 112 13.55 9.07 3.85
C SER A 112 13.37 9.06 2.33
N THR A 113 14.43 9.36 1.57
CA THR A 113 14.40 9.39 0.10
C THR A 113 14.10 8.01 -0.49
N ALA A 114 14.76 6.95 -0.02
CA ALA A 114 14.53 5.60 -0.52
C ALA A 114 13.12 5.10 -0.21
N ARG A 115 12.60 5.39 0.98
CA ARG A 115 11.22 5.05 1.36
C ARG A 115 10.22 5.74 0.44
N ASP A 116 10.42 7.01 0.13
CA ASP A 116 9.54 7.78 -0.74
C ASP A 116 9.52 7.21 -2.17
N ILE A 117 10.70 6.96 -2.74
CA ILE A 117 10.87 6.33 -4.07
C ILE A 117 10.18 4.96 -4.13
N VAL A 118 10.38 4.11 -3.11
CA VAL A 118 9.76 2.79 -3.02
C VAL A 118 8.24 2.93 -2.91
N THR A 119 7.74 3.82 -2.05
CA THR A 119 6.29 4.02 -1.85
C THR A 119 5.62 4.50 -3.15
N GLU A 120 6.19 5.50 -3.81
CA GLU A 120 5.70 6.01 -5.10
C GLU A 120 5.75 4.98 -6.24
N HIS A 121 6.65 3.99 -6.16
CA HIS A 121 6.74 2.98 -7.20
C HIS A 121 5.57 1.99 -7.18
N PHE A 122 4.94 1.80 -6.01
CA PHE A 122 3.90 0.81 -5.74
C PHE A 122 2.50 1.42 -5.50
N GLY A 123 2.41 2.74 -5.42
CA GLY A 123 1.15 3.50 -5.30
C GLY A 123 0.61 3.96 -6.65
#